data_AF-S4P9Q9-F1
#
_entry.id   AF-S4P9Q9-F1
#
_cell.length_a   1.000
_cell.length_b   1.000
_cell.length_c   1.000
_cell.angle_alpha   90.00
_cell.angle_beta   90.00
_cell.angle_gamma   90.00
#
_symmetry.space_group_name_H-M   'P 1'
#
loop_
_entity.id
_entity.type
_entity.pdbx_description
1 polymer ?
#
loop_
_entity_poly.entity_id
_entity_poly.type
_entity_poly.pdbx_seq_one_letter_code
_entity_poly.pdbx_strand_id
1 'polypeptide(L)'
;MVSRFVDKVCTEGGVTAEHVRCLHQMIPGVVHMHLETLDAVARESRRLPPVQKPRIAWPALVSGEAGAGTALRALLLADGRGSALSQLLPAEGALFLTNYRLLFKGVPLDPYACEATVVRSFPLSALTREKGVRAAHAHLEHTLHDGLQLRAATFQLIKVALDEEVSSEQAEAFRKAVARLRHPPHPLLHFALAPRAPPP
;
A
#
# COMPACT_ATOMS: atom_id res chain seq x y z
N MET A 1 -21.60 18.72 3.13
CA MET A 1 -21.68 17.25 3.27
C MET A 1 -22.50 16.87 4.51
N VAL A 2 -22.24 17.48 5.66
CA VAL A 2 -22.97 17.25 6.93
C VAL A 2 -24.47 17.58 6.84
N SER A 3 -24.88 18.73 6.29
CA SER A 3 -26.30 19.09 6.19
C SER A 3 -27.15 18.06 5.43
N ARG A 4 -26.63 17.53 4.31
CA ARG A 4 -27.31 16.47 3.54
C ARG A 4 -27.43 15.15 4.31
N PHE A 5 -26.45 14.84 5.16
CA PHE A 5 -26.50 13.67 6.04
C PHE A 5 -27.56 13.87 7.12
N VAL A 6 -27.60 15.05 7.74
CA VAL A 6 -28.61 15.43 8.74
C VAL A 6 -30.01 15.31 8.16
N ASP A 7 -30.26 15.88 6.97
CA ASP A 7 -31.56 15.80 6.31
C ASP A 7 -31.99 14.35 6.07
N LYS A 8 -31.07 13.51 5.59
CA LYS A 8 -31.35 12.10 5.30
C LYS A 8 -31.69 11.31 6.58
N VAL A 9 -30.84 11.39 7.60
CA VAL A 9 -31.03 10.66 8.86
C VAL A 9 -32.27 11.15 9.61
N CYS A 10 -32.52 12.46 9.62
CA CYS A 10 -33.69 13.02 10.28
C CYS A 10 -35.00 12.65 9.56
N THR A 11 -34.99 12.61 8.22
CA THR A 11 -36.14 12.16 7.43
C THR A 11 -36.42 10.68 7.66
N GLU A 12 -35.39 9.82 7.61
CA GLU A 12 -35.51 8.38 7.89
C GLU A 12 -35.94 8.10 9.35
N GLY A 13 -35.53 8.96 10.29
CA GLY A 13 -35.90 8.89 11.71
C GLY A 13 -37.24 9.52 12.07
N GLY A 14 -38.00 10.06 11.11
CA GLY A 14 -39.30 10.69 11.37
C GLY A 14 -39.24 11.96 12.23
N VAL A 15 -38.11 12.66 12.23
CA VAL A 15 -37.91 13.89 13.02
C VAL A 15 -38.72 15.04 12.42
N THR A 16 -39.36 15.84 13.27
CA THR A 16 -40.19 16.97 12.81
C THR A 16 -39.32 18.07 12.16
N ALA A 17 -39.88 18.78 11.18
CA ALA A 17 -39.17 19.83 10.45
C ALA A 17 -38.59 20.93 11.35
N GLU A 18 -39.26 21.23 12.48
CA GLU A 18 -38.78 22.20 13.44
C GLU A 18 -37.51 21.74 14.17
N HIS A 19 -37.46 20.48 14.61
CA HIS A 19 -36.25 19.92 15.21
C HIS A 19 -35.10 19.82 14.21
N VAL A 20 -35.39 19.51 12.94
CA VAL A 20 -34.37 19.53 11.86
C VAL A 20 -33.80 20.94 11.68
N ARG A 21 -34.65 21.97 11.72
CA ARG A 21 -34.22 23.37 11.65
C ARG A 21 -33.32 23.76 12.82
N CYS A 22 -33.67 23.35 14.05
CA CYS A 22 -32.83 23.55 15.23
C CYS A 22 -31.46 22.87 15.08
N LEU A 23 -31.43 21.62 14.59
CA LEU A 23 -30.19 20.89 14.35
C LEU A 23 -29.27 21.61 13.34
N HIS A 24 -29.83 22.10 12.23
CA HIS A 24 -29.05 22.88 11.25
C HIS A 24 -28.47 24.18 11.82
N GLN A 25 -29.11 24.77 12.83
CA GLN A 25 -28.58 25.95 13.52
C GLN A 25 -27.47 25.59 14.52
N MET A 26 -27.59 24.47 15.22
CA MET A 26 -26.64 24.05 16.27
C MET A 26 -25.37 23.41 15.72
N ILE A 27 -25.50 22.51 14.73
CA ILE A 27 -24.40 21.68 14.23
C ILE A 27 -23.19 22.50 13.74
N PRO A 28 -23.35 23.61 12.99
CA PRO A 28 -22.19 24.40 12.56
C PRO A 28 -21.35 24.92 13.73
N GLY A 29 -22.00 25.39 14.81
CA GLY A 29 -21.31 25.90 16.00
C GLY A 29 -20.55 24.79 16.75
N VAL A 30 -21.19 23.64 16.94
CA VAL A 30 -20.58 22.47 17.61
C VAL A 30 -19.40 21.94 16.81
N VAL A 31 -19.55 21.80 15.48
CA VAL A 31 -18.46 21.36 14.59
C VAL A 31 -17.31 22.36 14.62
N HIS A 32 -17.60 23.66 14.58
CA HIS A 32 -16.58 24.70 14.66
C HIS A 32 -15.77 24.63 15.97
N MET A 33 -16.45 24.49 17.11
CA MET A 33 -15.80 24.35 18.42
C MET A 33 -14.90 23.10 18.48
N HIS A 34 -15.35 21.97 17.91
CA HIS A 34 -14.52 20.77 17.82
C HIS A 34 -13.30 20.96 16.91
N LEU A 35 -13.46 21.67 15.79
CA LEU A 35 -12.33 22.02 14.93
C LEU A 35 -11.31 22.91 15.64
N GLU A 36 -11.75 23.93 16.38
CA GLU A 36 -10.85 24.77 17.20
C GLU A 36 -10.12 23.95 18.28
N THR A 37 -10.80 22.99 18.90
CA THR A 37 -10.19 22.08 19.88
C THR A 37 -9.13 21.19 19.22
N LEU A 38 -9.42 20.68 18.01
CA LEU A 38 -8.49 19.87 17.23
C LEU A 38 -7.33 20.69 16.65
N ASP A 39 -7.48 22.00 16.44
CA ASP A 39 -6.41 22.87 15.94
C ASP A 39 -5.21 22.92 16.91
N ALA A 40 -5.48 22.93 18.22
CA ALA A 40 -4.43 22.82 19.23
C ALA A 40 -3.70 21.47 19.15
N VAL A 41 -4.43 20.37 18.95
CA VAL A 41 -3.88 19.02 18.78
C VAL A 41 -3.08 18.92 17.48
N ALA A 42 -3.59 19.46 16.37
CA ALA A 42 -2.91 19.46 15.08
C ALA A 42 -1.62 20.29 15.13
N ARG A 43 -1.63 21.43 15.84
CA ARG A 43 -0.44 22.25 16.06
C ARG A 43 0.62 21.51 16.86
N GLU A 44 0.23 20.80 17.92
CA GLU A 44 1.15 20.02 18.73
C GLU A 44 1.66 18.77 18.00
N SER A 45 0.81 18.11 17.21
CA SER A 45 1.18 16.98 16.33
C SER A 45 2.29 17.36 15.35
N ARG A 46 2.24 18.57 14.75
CA ARG A 46 3.29 19.09 13.86
C ARG A 46 4.62 19.38 14.55
N ARG A 47 4.64 19.46 15.90
CA ARG A 47 5.87 19.63 16.69
C ARG A 47 6.52 18.30 17.06
N LEU A 48 5.77 17.19 16.96
CA LEU A 48 6.35 15.88 17.17
C LEU A 48 7.47 15.65 16.15
N PRO A 49 8.59 15.05 16.58
CA PRO A 49 9.64 14.68 15.64
C PRO A 49 9.03 13.74 14.58
N PRO A 50 9.47 13.84 13.30
CA PRO A 50 9.02 12.91 12.28
C PRO A 50 9.22 11.48 12.78
N VAL A 51 8.14 10.69 12.78
CA VAL A 51 8.22 9.27 13.12
C VAL A 51 9.21 8.63 12.15
N GLN A 52 10.32 8.09 12.68
CA GLN A 52 11.30 7.43 11.84
C GLN A 52 10.68 6.15 11.30
N LYS A 53 10.40 6.13 9.98
CA LYS A 53 9.87 4.94 9.32
C LYS A 53 10.87 3.78 9.47
N PRO A 54 10.40 2.56 9.80
CA PRO A 54 11.26 1.42 10.07
C PRO A 54 12.11 1.07 8.84
N ARG A 55 13.41 0.84 9.04
CA ARG A 55 14.35 0.54 7.95
C ARG A 55 13.89 -0.68 7.14
N ILE A 56 13.87 -0.54 5.80
CA ILE A 56 13.57 -1.65 4.90
C ILE A 56 14.73 -2.65 4.93
N ALA A 57 14.48 -3.82 5.49
CA ALA A 57 15.39 -4.96 5.44
C ALA A 57 15.10 -5.83 4.21
N TRP A 58 16.16 -6.26 3.52
CA TRP A 58 16.02 -7.22 2.44
C TRP A 58 15.47 -8.57 2.95
N PRO A 59 14.62 -9.25 2.17
CA PRO A 59 14.20 -10.62 2.46
C PRO A 59 15.38 -11.60 2.39
N ALA A 60 15.19 -12.79 2.97
CA ALA A 60 16.13 -13.89 2.78
C ALA A 60 16.18 -14.31 1.31
N LEU A 61 17.39 -14.36 0.75
CA LEU A 61 17.66 -14.73 -0.63
C LEU A 61 18.08 -16.20 -0.73
N VAL A 62 17.65 -16.87 -1.79
CA VAL A 62 18.12 -18.24 -2.09
C VAL A 62 19.51 -18.23 -2.74
N SER A 63 20.16 -19.40 -2.81
CA SER A 63 21.46 -19.52 -3.48
C SER A 63 21.40 -19.06 -4.94
N GLY A 64 22.30 -18.15 -5.33
CA GLY A 64 22.32 -17.49 -6.64
C GLY A 64 21.30 -16.35 -6.84
N GLU A 65 20.42 -16.09 -5.86
CA GLU A 65 19.50 -14.96 -5.91
C GLU A 65 20.21 -13.68 -5.47
N ALA A 66 20.04 -12.62 -6.26
CA ALA A 66 20.63 -11.31 -6.00
C ALA A 66 19.57 -10.21 -6.14
N GLY A 67 19.61 -9.23 -5.25
CA GLY A 67 18.77 -8.03 -5.34
C GLY A 67 19.05 -7.25 -6.62
N ALA A 68 18.01 -6.73 -7.24
CA ALA A 68 18.08 -5.96 -8.46
C ALA A 68 17.39 -4.60 -8.29
N GLY A 69 18.21 -3.58 -8.01
CA GLY A 69 17.73 -2.22 -7.76
C GLY A 69 17.36 -1.97 -6.31
N THR A 70 16.78 -0.80 -6.06
CA THR A 70 16.34 -0.38 -4.73
C THR A 70 14.96 -0.95 -4.41
N ALA A 71 14.76 -1.33 -3.14
CA ALA A 71 13.44 -1.66 -2.64
C ALA A 71 12.56 -0.40 -2.64
N LEU A 72 11.29 -0.54 -3.03
CA LEU A 72 10.33 0.58 -3.03
C LEU A 72 9.43 0.46 -1.80
N ARG A 73 9.43 1.46 -0.92
CA ARG A 73 8.47 1.50 0.20
C ARG A 73 7.05 1.59 -0.35
N ALA A 74 6.17 0.73 0.16
CA ALA A 74 4.83 0.62 -0.38
C ALA A 74 3.85 0.01 0.62
N LEU A 75 2.57 0.30 0.42
CA LEU A 75 1.45 -0.36 1.07
C LEU A 75 0.91 -1.46 0.16
N LEU A 76 0.90 -2.70 0.63
CA LEU A 76 0.19 -3.80 -0.03
C LEU A 76 -1.31 -3.64 0.19
N LEU A 77 -2.06 -3.61 -0.90
CA LEU A 77 -3.49 -3.38 -0.92
C LEU A 77 -4.25 -4.70 -1.13
N ALA A 78 -5.50 -4.71 -0.66
CA ALA A 78 -6.45 -5.75 -1.02
C ALA A 78 -6.59 -5.86 -2.55
N ASP A 79 -6.57 -7.10 -3.03
CA ASP A 79 -6.62 -7.43 -4.45
C ASP A 79 -8.06 -7.63 -4.97
N GLY A 80 -9.06 -7.44 -4.11
CA GLY A 80 -10.49 -7.57 -4.40
C GLY A 80 -11.00 -9.01 -4.43
N ARG A 81 -10.13 -10.00 -4.26
CA ARG A 81 -10.53 -11.40 -4.12
C ARG A 81 -10.78 -11.63 -2.63
N GLY A 82 -12.04 -11.84 -2.26
CA GLY A 82 -12.45 -12.08 -0.87
C GLY A 82 -11.64 -13.22 -0.25
N SER A 83 -10.58 -12.87 0.48
CA SER A 83 -9.65 -13.79 1.12
C SER A 83 -9.83 -13.68 2.62
N ALA A 84 -9.74 -14.81 3.33
CA ALA A 84 -9.73 -14.85 4.79
C ALA A 84 -8.60 -14.00 5.43
N LEU A 85 -7.61 -13.58 4.62
CA LEU A 85 -6.50 -12.72 5.04
C LEU A 85 -6.77 -11.22 4.80
N SER A 86 -8.02 -10.82 4.54
CA SER A 86 -8.41 -9.41 4.40
C SER A 86 -8.05 -8.59 5.64
N GLN A 87 -8.03 -9.20 6.83
CA GLN A 87 -7.65 -8.59 8.09
C GLN A 87 -6.16 -8.22 8.17
N LEU A 88 -5.31 -8.82 7.32
CA LEU A 88 -3.87 -8.51 7.27
C LEU A 88 -3.55 -7.38 6.27
N LEU A 89 -4.56 -6.80 5.63
CA LEU A 89 -4.41 -5.78 4.60
C LEU A 89 -5.20 -4.51 5.00
N PRO A 90 -4.66 -3.31 4.74
CA PRO A 90 -3.37 -3.04 4.10
C PRO A 90 -2.16 -3.44 4.97
N ALA A 91 -1.03 -3.72 4.32
CA ALA A 91 0.23 -3.98 5.01
C ALA A 91 1.30 -2.98 4.55
N GLU A 92 2.02 -2.37 5.49
CA GLU A 92 3.15 -1.49 5.23
C GLU A 92 4.44 -2.28 5.10
N GLY A 93 5.22 -1.98 4.06
CA GLY A 93 6.46 -2.68 3.81
C GLY A 93 7.16 -2.18 2.56
N ALA A 94 7.77 -3.10 1.80
CA ALA A 94 8.44 -2.75 0.57
C ALA A 94 8.28 -3.82 -0.51
N LEU A 95 8.35 -3.35 -1.75
CA LEU A 95 8.44 -4.15 -2.96
C LEU A 95 9.91 -4.32 -3.35
N PHE A 96 10.33 -5.56 -3.55
CA PHE A 96 11.69 -5.92 -3.94
C PHE A 96 11.67 -6.67 -5.28
N LEU A 97 12.73 -6.46 -6.04
CA LEU A 97 13.02 -7.18 -7.27
C LEU A 97 14.35 -7.89 -7.08
N THR A 98 14.40 -9.15 -7.50
CA THR A 98 15.63 -9.92 -7.60
C THR A 98 15.82 -10.41 -9.03
N ASN A 99 16.96 -11.01 -9.32
CA ASN A 99 17.16 -11.76 -10.56
C ASN A 99 16.26 -13.00 -10.68
N TYR A 100 15.49 -13.36 -9.65
CA TYR A 100 14.61 -14.52 -9.61
C TYR A 100 13.12 -14.16 -9.54
N ARG A 101 12.72 -13.25 -8.64
CA ARG A 101 11.32 -13.05 -8.24
C ARG A 101 10.99 -11.60 -7.93
N LEU A 102 9.70 -11.31 -8.04
CA LEU A 102 9.10 -10.13 -7.44
C LEU A 102 8.55 -10.52 -6.07
N LEU A 103 8.77 -9.67 -5.08
CA LEU A 103 8.27 -9.95 -3.74
C LEU A 103 7.90 -8.66 -2.99
N PHE A 104 6.84 -8.73 -2.21
CA PHE A 104 6.48 -7.77 -1.19
C PHE A 104 6.71 -8.40 0.18
N LYS A 105 7.27 -7.64 1.12
CA LYS A 105 7.37 -8.00 2.53
C LYS A 105 7.00 -6.80 3.38
N GLY A 106 6.09 -7.01 4.34
CA GLY A 106 5.60 -5.96 5.23
C GLY A 106 4.88 -6.51 6.45
N VAL A 107 4.24 -5.63 7.21
CA VAL A 107 3.41 -5.93 8.39
C VAL A 107 2.05 -5.25 8.24
N PRO A 108 0.95 -5.83 8.77
CA PRO A 108 -0.36 -5.18 8.73
C PRO A 108 -0.32 -3.78 9.35
N LEU A 109 -1.08 -2.84 8.79
CA LEU A 109 -1.21 -1.49 9.39
C LEU A 109 -1.99 -1.51 10.71
N ASP A 110 -2.91 -2.45 10.88
CA ASP A 110 -3.64 -2.61 12.13
C ASP A 110 -2.71 -3.33 13.14
N PRO A 111 -2.21 -2.62 14.19
CA PRO A 111 -1.31 -3.21 15.16
C PRO A 111 -2.00 -4.27 16.03
N TYR A 112 -3.33 -4.31 16.04
CA TYR A 112 -4.11 -5.29 16.81
C TYR A 112 -4.51 -6.51 15.95
N ALA A 113 -4.30 -6.47 14.63
CA ALA A 113 -4.66 -7.58 13.76
C ALA A 113 -3.76 -8.80 14.01
N CYS A 114 -2.44 -8.61 13.99
CA CYS A 114 -1.44 -9.67 14.15
C CYS A 114 0.00 -9.13 14.11
N GLU A 115 0.95 -9.72 14.84
CA GLU A 115 2.40 -9.48 14.65
C GLU A 115 3.01 -10.22 13.42
N ALA A 116 2.17 -10.82 12.57
CA ALA A 116 2.63 -11.58 11.42
C ALA A 116 3.25 -10.70 10.33
N THR A 117 4.29 -11.23 9.69
CA THR A 117 4.82 -10.67 8.45
C THR A 117 3.95 -11.08 7.26
N VAL A 118 3.52 -10.11 6.46
CA VAL A 118 2.82 -10.34 5.19
C VAL A 118 3.84 -10.42 4.06
N VAL A 119 3.87 -11.56 3.38
CA VAL A 119 4.73 -11.79 2.20
C VAL A 119 3.88 -12.17 1.00
N ARG A 120 4.14 -11.53 -0.14
CA ARG A 120 3.59 -11.93 -1.44
C ARG A 120 4.75 -12.06 -2.40
N SER A 121 4.87 -13.18 -3.10
CA SER A 121 5.99 -13.37 -4.03
C SER A 121 5.71 -14.40 -5.10
N PHE A 122 6.11 -14.06 -6.34
CA PHE A 122 6.10 -14.97 -7.47
C PHE A 122 7.39 -14.82 -8.31
N PRO A 123 7.80 -15.88 -9.02
CA PRO A 123 8.95 -15.83 -9.94
C PRO A 123 8.75 -14.74 -11.00
N LEU A 124 9.81 -14.02 -11.34
CA LEU A 124 9.77 -12.94 -12.32
C LEU A 124 9.32 -13.44 -13.70
N SER A 125 9.68 -14.68 -14.05
CA SER A 125 9.23 -15.36 -15.27
C SER A 125 7.72 -15.60 -15.33
N ALA A 126 7.05 -15.68 -14.17
CA ALA A 126 5.61 -15.85 -14.09
C ALA A 126 4.85 -14.53 -14.22
N LEU A 127 5.52 -13.36 -14.20
CA LEU A 127 4.88 -12.07 -14.42
C LEU A 127 4.18 -12.11 -15.77
N THR A 128 2.88 -11.84 -15.81
CA THR A 128 2.11 -11.71 -17.05
C THR A 128 1.92 -10.25 -17.40
N ARG A 129 1.64 -9.41 -16.38
CA ARG A 129 1.36 -7.99 -16.57
C ARG A 129 1.89 -7.12 -15.44
N GLU A 130 2.56 -6.05 -15.81
CA GLU A 130 2.88 -4.90 -14.97
C GLU A 130 1.99 -3.73 -15.41
N LYS A 131 1.32 -3.06 -14.46
CA LYS A 131 0.48 -1.89 -14.73
C LYS A 131 0.62 -0.87 -13.62
N GLY A 132 0.95 0.37 -13.96
CA GLY A 132 0.76 1.53 -13.09
C GLY A 132 -0.72 1.81 -12.83
N VAL A 133 -1.08 2.04 -11.57
CA VAL A 133 -2.45 2.30 -11.12
C VAL A 133 -2.47 3.48 -10.16
N ARG A 134 -3.55 4.26 -10.15
CA ARG A 134 -3.80 5.19 -9.06
C ARG A 134 -4.44 4.41 -7.92
N ALA A 135 -3.78 4.35 -6.78
CA ALA A 135 -4.30 3.67 -5.61
C ALA A 135 -5.09 4.66 -4.75
N ALA A 136 -6.37 4.36 -4.54
CA ALA A 136 -7.16 5.00 -3.50
C ALA A 136 -7.20 4.05 -2.31
N HIS A 137 -6.85 4.54 -1.12
CA HIS A 137 -7.06 3.81 0.12
C HIS A 137 -8.08 4.55 0.97
N ALA A 138 -9.20 3.91 1.30
CA ALA A 138 -10.34 4.56 1.93
C ALA A 138 -10.07 5.08 3.36
N HIS A 139 -8.93 4.74 3.96
CA HIS A 139 -8.55 5.10 5.33
C HIS A 139 -7.29 5.99 5.42
N LEU A 140 -6.57 6.21 4.31
CA LEU A 140 -5.51 7.20 4.22
C LEU A 140 -6.08 8.36 3.40
N GLU A 141 -6.28 9.50 4.05
CA GLU A 141 -6.90 10.70 3.49
C GLU A 141 -6.60 10.92 1.99
N HIS A 142 -7.65 11.02 1.16
CA HIS A 142 -7.79 11.60 -0.20
C HIS A 142 -6.58 11.71 -1.17
N THR A 143 -5.45 11.09 -0.89
CA THR A 143 -4.20 11.28 -1.59
C THR A 143 -4.07 10.09 -2.54
N LEU A 144 -4.29 10.38 -3.82
CA LEU A 144 -4.08 9.40 -4.89
C LEU A 144 -2.57 9.13 -4.98
N HIS A 145 -2.13 8.03 -4.38
CA HIS A 145 -0.75 7.60 -4.51
C HIS A 145 -0.55 6.86 -5.82
N ASP A 146 0.60 7.09 -6.45
CA ASP A 146 1.06 6.26 -7.55
C ASP A 146 1.23 4.82 -7.05
N GLY A 147 0.78 3.86 -7.85
CA GLY A 147 0.74 2.47 -7.45
C GLY A 147 1.14 1.53 -8.59
N LEU A 148 1.48 0.31 -8.21
CA LEU A 148 1.84 -0.75 -9.13
C LEU A 148 0.94 -1.96 -8.93
N GLN A 149 0.53 -2.55 -10.04
CA GLN A 149 -0.23 -3.80 -10.06
C GLN A 149 0.49 -4.82 -10.91
N LEU A 150 0.97 -5.88 -10.26
CA LEU A 150 1.76 -6.95 -10.85
C LEU A 150 0.96 -8.26 -10.81
N ARG A 151 0.60 -8.77 -11.98
CA ARG A 151 -0.17 -10.02 -12.14
C ARG A 151 0.75 -11.14 -12.59
N ALA A 152 0.60 -12.30 -11.99
CA ALA A 152 1.36 -13.50 -12.35
C ALA A 152 0.46 -14.59 -12.96
N ALA A 153 1.06 -15.50 -13.73
CA ALA A 153 0.43 -16.70 -14.25
C ALA A 153 0.09 -17.72 -13.14
N THR A 154 0.68 -17.56 -11.95
CA THR A 154 0.41 -18.38 -10.75
C THR A 154 -0.82 -17.92 -9.97
N PHE A 155 -1.73 -17.17 -10.59
CA PHE A 155 -2.91 -16.53 -9.98
C PHE A 155 -2.60 -15.53 -8.87
N GLN A 156 -1.32 -15.23 -8.62
CA GLN A 156 -0.91 -14.21 -7.66
C GLN A 156 -1.05 -12.79 -8.22
N LEU A 157 -1.35 -11.87 -7.31
CA LEU A 157 -1.45 -10.43 -7.59
C LEU A 157 -0.74 -9.68 -6.47
N ILE A 158 0.19 -8.80 -6.85
CA ILE A 158 0.77 -7.81 -5.95
C ILE A 158 0.22 -6.46 -6.40
N LYS A 159 -0.63 -5.85 -5.58
CA LYS A 159 -1.18 -4.51 -5.81
C LYS A 159 -0.69 -3.61 -4.68
N VAL A 160 0.11 -2.61 -5.02
CA VAL A 160 0.74 -1.73 -4.03
C VAL A 160 0.46 -0.26 -4.34
N ALA A 161 0.32 0.55 -3.29
CA ALA A 161 0.48 2.01 -3.36
C ALA A 161 1.91 2.35 -2.94
N LEU A 162 2.63 3.15 -3.73
CA LEU A 162 3.96 3.60 -3.39
C LEU A 162 3.88 4.71 -2.34
N ASP A 163 4.81 4.68 -1.40
CA ASP A 163 4.95 5.73 -0.39
C ASP A 163 5.35 7.06 -1.06
N GLU A 164 5.00 8.19 -0.44
CA GLU A 164 5.36 9.53 -0.94
C GLU A 164 6.87 9.76 -1.04
N GLU A 165 7.68 9.03 -0.27
CA GLU A 165 9.14 9.09 -0.35
C GLU A 165 9.71 8.42 -1.60
N VAL A 166 8.91 7.58 -2.27
CA VAL A 166 9.34 6.89 -3.50
C VAL A 166 9.19 7.84 -4.67
N SER A 167 10.32 8.28 -5.22
CA SER A 167 10.31 9.17 -6.37
C SER A 167 9.79 8.47 -7.63
N SER A 168 9.25 9.27 -8.56
CA SER A 168 8.85 8.79 -9.89
C SER A 168 10.02 8.13 -10.63
N GLU A 169 11.24 8.65 -10.47
CA GLU A 169 12.46 8.08 -11.03
C GLU A 169 12.77 6.69 -10.47
N GLN A 170 12.64 6.49 -9.15
CA GLN A 170 12.83 5.18 -8.51
C GLN A 170 11.78 4.17 -9.00
N ALA A 171 10.51 4.59 -9.09
CA ALA A 171 9.43 3.77 -9.61
C ALA A 171 9.68 3.38 -11.08
N GLU A 172 10.12 4.32 -11.92
CA GLU A 172 10.42 4.06 -13.32
C GLU A 172 11.66 3.16 -13.48
N ALA A 173 12.72 3.40 -12.70
CA ALA A 173 13.92 2.55 -12.69
C ALA A 173 13.59 1.10 -12.30
N PHE A 174 12.71 0.92 -11.31
CA PHE A 174 12.20 -0.40 -10.93
C PHE A 174 11.47 -1.07 -12.09
N ARG A 175 10.55 -0.37 -12.76
CA ARG A 175 9.80 -0.91 -13.91
C ARG A 175 10.71 -1.27 -15.09
N LYS A 176 11.71 -0.43 -15.38
CA LYS A 176 12.76 -0.73 -16.38
C LYS A 176 13.56 -1.97 -16.00
N ALA A 177 13.91 -2.13 -14.72
CA ALA A 177 14.61 -3.32 -14.23
C ALA A 177 13.73 -4.58 -14.35
N VAL A 178 12.45 -4.50 -14.02
CA VAL A 178 11.48 -5.60 -14.21
C VAL A 178 11.43 -6.02 -15.68
N ALA A 179 11.26 -5.06 -16.59
CA ALA A 179 11.19 -5.33 -18.03
C ALA A 179 12.47 -6.00 -18.56
N ARG A 180 13.64 -5.48 -18.16
CA ARG A 180 14.95 -6.00 -18.55
C ARG A 180 15.20 -7.42 -18.02
N LEU A 181 14.90 -7.68 -16.75
CA LEU A 181 15.16 -8.98 -16.13
C LEU A 181 14.15 -10.06 -16.53
N ARG A 182 12.92 -9.67 -16.89
CA ARG A 182 11.91 -10.60 -17.42
C ARG A 182 12.31 -11.15 -18.79
N HIS A 183 12.97 -10.32 -19.61
CA HIS A 183 13.39 -10.66 -20.96
C HIS A 183 14.90 -10.48 -21.11
N PRO A 184 15.71 -11.38 -20.50
CA PRO A 184 17.15 -11.27 -20.59
C PRO A 184 17.62 -11.43 -22.05
N PRO A 185 18.74 -10.80 -22.44
CA PRO A 185 19.26 -10.87 -23.81
C PRO A 185 19.77 -12.26 -24.21
N HIS A 186 20.01 -13.15 -23.23
CA HIS A 186 20.49 -14.50 -23.46
C HIS A 186 19.79 -15.50 -22.52
N PRO A 187 19.36 -16.70 -22.97
CA PRO A 187 18.65 -17.66 -22.13
C PRO A 187 19.41 -18.10 -20.89
N LEU A 188 20.75 -18.21 -20.98
CA LEU A 188 21.61 -18.56 -19.82
C LEU A 188 21.54 -17.56 -18.67
N LEU A 189 21.00 -16.35 -18.89
CA LEU A 189 20.83 -15.34 -17.85
C LEU A 189 19.53 -15.51 -17.05
N HIS A 190 18.68 -16.49 -17.41
CA HIS A 190 17.56 -16.86 -16.56
C HIS A 190 18.06 -17.45 -15.24
N PHE A 191 17.37 -17.14 -14.14
CA PHE A 191 17.73 -17.63 -12.81
C PHE A 191 17.92 -19.15 -12.70
N ALA A 192 17.15 -19.92 -13.48
CA ALA A 192 17.27 -21.39 -13.53
C ALA A 192 18.68 -21.86 -13.94
N LEU A 193 19.43 -21.02 -14.66
CA LEU A 193 20.77 -21.26 -15.19
C LEU A 193 21.83 -20.38 -14.52
N ALA A 194 21.46 -19.65 -13.45
CA ALA A 194 22.40 -18.85 -12.70
C ALA A 194 23.46 -19.77 -12.03
N PRO A 195 24.74 -19.36 -12.01
CA PRO A 195 25.78 -20.14 -11.37
C PRO A 195 25.48 -20.31 -9.88
N ARG A 196 25.60 -21.55 -9.39
CA ARG A 196 25.41 -21.91 -7.98
C ARG A 196 26.70 -22.51 -7.45
N ALA A 197 26.98 -22.27 -6.17
CA ALA A 197 28.01 -23.04 -5.48
C ALA A 197 27.63 -24.54 -5.55
N PRO A 198 28.60 -25.44 -5.77
CA PRO A 198 28.33 -26.87 -5.68
C PRO A 198 27.75 -27.22 -4.31
N PRO A 199 26.84 -28.20 -4.21
CA PRO A 199 26.38 -28.68 -2.91
C PRO A 199 27.58 -29.17 -2.08
N PRO A 200 27.54 -29.00 -0.75
CA PRO A 200 28.59 -29.49 0.15
C PRO A 200 28.74 -31.02 0.09
#